data_AF-A0A918JY07-F1
#
_entry.id   AF-A0A918JY07-F1
#
_cell.length_a   1.000
_cell.length_b   1.000
_cell.length_c   1.000
_cell.angle_alpha   90.00
_cell.angle_beta   90.00
_cell.angle_gamma   90.00
#
_symmetry.space_group_name_H-M   'P 1'
#
loop_
_entity.id
_entity.type
_entity.pdbx_description
1 polymer ?
#
loop_
_entity_poly.entity_id
_entity_poly.type
_entity_poly.pdbx_seq_one_letter_code
_entity_poly.pdbx_strand_id
1 'polypeptide(L)'
;MKSIFTFIVLLVITFSSAHAQDGQYLMSSNKLEVRSGPGLQFNTIAEVPQGTQVYVMSSNYGDWSAIQYKSMNGFVITKYLTEDSRIADAERAEKEAAAKREAAKQAAAQAIAQAEAAKRAAEEAARKAIANAERLKREAEAVAAKAIADAEAASKSKDAAARRALADTEETRRAVEEANKRAARGGDLASTPIESTTPSYGSSSKNTSTASNTSSPRSTSIEVSREDKYSSWEKKTYKSGATPTSFNFKGKFDYKLDNYLKIKVGKNTEVVVKMYKMGKTKADDELVRVTYINSNTTQFIRNIPEGEYFLKIAYGIDWRETIVDGKKYGTFTKNALYEESQSVLNFNTVKTSKGINVPSYNLALDLTSGGYTNGGDQDNITANKFNED
;
A
#
# COMPACT_ATOMS: atom_id res chain seq x y z
N MET A 1 -16.37 4.71 -7.23
CA MET A 1 -14.94 5.01 -6.96
C MET A 1 -14.17 3.70 -7.04
N LYS A 2 -13.20 3.60 -7.93
CA LYS A 2 -12.42 2.36 -8.15
C LYS A 2 -11.31 2.34 -7.10
N SER A 3 -11.43 1.46 -6.12
CA SER A 3 -10.44 1.29 -5.05
C SER A 3 -9.14 0.73 -5.66
N ILE A 4 -8.05 1.47 -5.48
CA ILE A 4 -6.71 1.12 -5.95
C ILE A 4 -5.95 0.60 -4.73
N PHE A 5 -5.92 -0.72 -4.55
CA PHE A 5 -4.87 -1.39 -3.78
C PHE A 5 -4.52 -2.72 -4.44
N THR A 6 -3.40 -2.72 -5.15
CA THR A 6 -2.82 -3.91 -5.78
C THR A 6 -2.07 -4.70 -4.71
N PHE A 7 -2.72 -5.73 -4.17
CA PHE A 7 -2.06 -6.77 -3.37
C PHE A 7 -1.50 -7.83 -4.31
N ILE A 8 -0.17 -7.98 -4.36
CA ILE A 8 0.49 -8.99 -5.21
C ILE A 8 0.37 -10.35 -4.51
N VAL A 9 -0.67 -11.11 -4.88
CA VAL A 9 -0.78 -12.55 -4.62
C VAL A 9 0.11 -13.27 -5.65
N LEU A 10 1.28 -13.78 -5.21
CA LEU A 10 2.17 -14.60 -6.04
C LEU A 10 1.94 -16.09 -5.73
N LEU A 11 1.10 -16.72 -6.54
CA LEU A 11 0.76 -18.14 -6.48
C LEU A 11 1.80 -18.98 -7.26
N VAL A 12 2.62 -19.79 -6.58
CA VAL A 12 3.60 -20.70 -7.21
C VAL A 12 3.33 -22.13 -6.78
N ILE A 13 3.09 -23.03 -7.75
CA ILE A 13 2.69 -24.44 -7.53
C ILE A 13 3.89 -25.37 -7.79
N THR A 14 4.13 -26.37 -6.92
CA THR A 14 5.22 -27.37 -7.05
C THR A 14 4.68 -28.81 -7.00
N PHE A 15 5.23 -29.75 -7.79
CA PHE A 15 4.70 -31.12 -7.99
C PHE A 15 5.73 -32.25 -7.71
N SER A 16 5.28 -33.38 -7.15
CA SER A 16 6.03 -34.66 -6.96
C SER A 16 5.16 -35.86 -7.39
N SER A 17 5.72 -36.95 -7.96
CA SER A 17 4.91 -38.06 -8.52
C SER A 17 5.59 -39.46 -8.57
N ALA A 18 4.81 -40.56 -8.51
CA ALA A 18 5.24 -41.97 -8.71
C ALA A 18 4.11 -42.91 -9.26
N HIS A 19 4.46 -43.99 -10.02
CA HIS A 19 3.82 -45.35 -10.23
C HIS A 19 4.02 -45.98 -11.65
N ALA A 20 3.92 -47.33 -11.82
CA ALA A 20 4.21 -48.13 -13.08
C ALA A 20 3.30 -49.38 -13.35
N GLN A 21 3.15 -49.81 -14.64
CA GLN A 21 3.03 -51.18 -15.29
C GLN A 21 2.67 -51.04 -16.81
N ASP A 22 2.96 -52.01 -17.71
CA ASP A 22 4.14 -52.11 -18.61
C ASP A 22 3.72 -52.23 -20.10
N GLY A 23 3.12 -51.16 -20.62
CA GLY A 23 2.86 -50.92 -22.04
C GLY A 23 2.92 -49.42 -22.23
N GLN A 24 4.03 -48.93 -22.78
CA GLN A 24 4.48 -47.58 -22.44
C GLN A 24 4.46 -46.66 -23.65
N TYR A 25 3.88 -45.48 -23.42
CA TYR A 25 4.11 -44.37 -24.32
C TYR A 25 5.51 -43.83 -24.06
N LEU A 26 6.39 -43.95 -25.04
CA LEU A 26 7.74 -43.40 -24.99
C LEU A 26 7.85 -42.21 -25.95
N MET A 27 8.69 -41.27 -25.57
CA MET A 27 9.02 -40.08 -26.33
C MET A 27 10.23 -40.36 -27.19
N SER A 28 10.27 -39.77 -28.38
CA SER A 28 11.48 -39.81 -29.17
C SER A 28 12.57 -38.88 -28.63
N SER A 29 13.73 -39.41 -28.24
CA SER A 29 14.89 -38.62 -27.82
C SER A 29 15.62 -37.96 -29.00
N ASN A 30 15.49 -38.52 -30.21
CA ASN A 30 16.06 -38.03 -31.47
C ASN A 30 15.01 -37.98 -32.59
N LYS A 31 15.38 -37.59 -33.80
CA LYS A 31 14.52 -37.83 -34.98
C LYS A 31 14.47 -39.35 -35.25
N LEU A 32 13.28 -39.96 -35.32
CA LEU A 32 13.16 -41.39 -35.66
C LEU A 32 12.84 -41.57 -37.13
N GLU A 33 13.54 -42.52 -37.74
CA GLU A 33 13.16 -43.10 -39.02
C GLU A 33 12.33 -44.35 -38.72
N VAL A 34 11.04 -44.30 -39.04
CA VAL A 34 10.14 -45.44 -38.90
C VAL A 34 10.34 -46.35 -40.10
N ARG A 35 10.67 -47.61 -39.86
CA ARG A 35 10.96 -48.60 -40.90
C ARG A 35 9.88 -49.67 -40.99
N SER A 36 9.77 -50.29 -42.17
CA SER A 36 8.79 -51.36 -42.42
C SER A 36 9.10 -52.68 -41.72
N GLY A 37 10.29 -52.84 -41.13
CA GLY A 37 10.70 -54.03 -40.39
C GLY A 37 11.88 -53.74 -39.44
N PRO A 38 12.20 -54.64 -38.50
CA PRO A 38 13.27 -54.45 -37.52
C PRO A 38 14.65 -54.67 -38.16
N GLY A 39 15.27 -53.58 -38.64
CA GLY A 39 16.61 -53.61 -39.22
C GLY A 39 16.89 -52.47 -40.20
N LEU A 40 18.17 -52.18 -40.43
CA LEU A 40 18.61 -51.12 -41.34
C LEU A 40 18.38 -51.47 -42.83
N GLN A 41 18.22 -52.75 -43.15
CA GLN A 41 17.91 -53.25 -44.49
C GLN A 41 16.46 -52.97 -44.94
N PHE A 42 15.57 -52.61 -44.01
CA PHE A 42 14.18 -52.29 -44.33
C PHE A 42 14.02 -50.83 -44.72
N ASN A 43 13.08 -50.56 -45.63
CA ASN A 43 12.79 -49.22 -46.11
C ASN A 43 12.23 -48.32 -45.00
N THR A 44 12.64 -47.05 -45.00
CA THR A 44 12.03 -45.99 -44.19
C THR A 44 10.66 -45.64 -44.77
N ILE A 45 9.61 -45.72 -43.95
CA ILE A 45 8.21 -45.51 -44.34
C ILE A 45 7.62 -44.23 -43.74
N ALA A 46 8.20 -43.70 -42.67
CA ALA A 46 7.85 -42.41 -42.10
C ALA A 46 9.00 -41.82 -41.29
N GLU A 47 8.87 -40.54 -40.95
CA GLU A 47 9.74 -39.87 -40.01
C GLU A 47 8.91 -39.37 -38.82
N VAL A 48 9.42 -39.58 -37.61
CA VAL A 48 8.82 -39.07 -36.37
C VAL A 48 9.76 -38.01 -35.80
N PRO A 49 9.31 -36.75 -35.68
CA PRO A 49 10.13 -35.70 -35.10
C PRO A 49 10.60 -36.02 -33.69
N GLN A 50 11.77 -35.52 -33.32
CA GLN A 50 12.24 -35.54 -31.94
C GLN A 50 11.19 -34.91 -31.01
N GLY A 51 11.01 -35.49 -29.83
CA GLY A 51 10.00 -35.03 -28.87
C GLY A 51 8.57 -35.42 -29.23
N THR A 52 8.38 -36.40 -30.13
CA THR A 52 7.06 -36.95 -30.45
C THR A 52 6.79 -38.23 -29.67
N GLN A 53 5.60 -38.33 -29.08
CA GLN A 53 5.17 -39.48 -28.29
C GLN A 53 4.69 -40.60 -29.22
N VAL A 54 5.20 -41.80 -29.01
CA VAL A 54 4.83 -43.00 -29.75
C VAL A 54 4.35 -44.07 -28.76
N TYR A 55 3.38 -44.87 -29.18
CA TYR A 55 2.93 -46.00 -28.39
C TYR A 55 3.84 -47.19 -28.67
N VAL A 56 4.58 -47.67 -27.66
CA VAL A 56 5.44 -48.84 -27.81
C VAL A 56 4.61 -50.09 -27.55
N MET A 57 4.34 -50.82 -28.63
CA MET A 57 3.53 -52.04 -28.60
C MET A 57 4.35 -53.23 -28.10
N SER A 58 5.63 -53.30 -28.48
CA SER A 58 6.56 -54.33 -28.02
C SER A 58 8.01 -53.94 -28.29
N SER A 59 8.92 -54.33 -27.40
CA SER A 59 10.36 -54.10 -27.52
C SER A 59 11.15 -55.41 -27.61
N ASN A 60 10.52 -56.49 -28.04
CA ASN A 60 11.13 -57.83 -28.11
C ASN A 60 11.86 -58.11 -29.44
N TYR A 61 12.21 -57.07 -30.21
CA TYR A 61 12.87 -57.19 -31.52
C TYR A 61 14.35 -56.77 -31.47
N GLY A 62 15.04 -57.04 -30.36
CA GLY A 62 16.45 -56.66 -30.14
C GLY A 62 16.61 -55.15 -29.95
N ASP A 63 17.39 -54.50 -30.81
CA ASP A 63 17.59 -53.03 -30.80
C ASP A 63 16.38 -52.23 -31.32
N TRP A 64 15.29 -52.92 -31.69
CA TRP A 64 14.10 -52.33 -32.29
C TRP A 64 12.87 -52.49 -31.41
N SER A 65 12.03 -51.46 -31.42
CA SER A 65 10.70 -51.46 -30.83
C SER A 65 9.65 -51.33 -31.94
N ALA A 66 8.61 -52.15 -31.85
CA ALA A 66 7.40 -51.97 -32.62
C ALA A 66 6.59 -50.83 -31.99
N ILE A 67 6.31 -49.81 -32.79
CA ILE A 67 5.57 -48.64 -32.37
C ILE A 67 4.31 -48.45 -33.21
N GLN A 68 3.32 -47.81 -32.60
CA GLN A 68 2.22 -47.19 -33.30
C GLN A 68 2.37 -45.67 -33.23
N TYR A 69 2.34 -45.04 -34.40
CA TYR A 69 2.35 -43.59 -34.57
C TYR A 69 1.18 -43.19 -35.47
N LYS A 70 0.21 -42.46 -34.90
CA LYS A 70 -1.08 -42.15 -35.56
C LYS A 70 -1.78 -43.44 -36.01
N SER A 71 -2.07 -43.58 -37.31
CA SER A 71 -2.69 -44.76 -37.91
C SER A 71 -1.67 -45.72 -38.55
N MET A 72 -0.37 -45.55 -38.27
CA MET A 72 0.71 -46.31 -38.88
C MET A 72 1.48 -47.11 -37.82
N ASN A 73 1.77 -48.37 -38.15
CA ASN A 73 2.65 -49.22 -37.36
C ASN A 73 4.00 -49.36 -38.05
N GLY A 74 5.08 -49.41 -37.28
CA GLY A 74 6.42 -49.59 -37.81
C GLY A 74 7.45 -49.80 -36.73
N PHE A 75 8.72 -49.88 -37.13
CA PHE A 75 9.83 -50.20 -36.23
C PHE A 75 10.79 -49.03 -36.12
N VAL A 76 11.20 -48.73 -34.89
CA VAL A 76 12.18 -47.70 -34.56
C VAL A 76 13.23 -48.25 -33.60
N ILE A 77 14.40 -47.63 -33.55
CA ILE A 77 15.49 -48.09 -32.68
C ILE A 77 15.15 -47.73 -31.22
N THR A 78 15.11 -48.74 -30.35
CA THR A 78 14.71 -48.64 -28.94
C THR A 78 15.52 -47.60 -28.16
N LYS A 79 16.81 -47.45 -28.48
CA LYS A 79 17.70 -46.46 -27.82
C LYS A 79 17.25 -45.00 -27.98
N TYR A 80 16.44 -44.72 -28.99
CA TYR A 80 15.91 -43.38 -29.25
C TYR A 80 14.52 -43.19 -28.65
N LEU A 81 14.01 -44.17 -27.91
CA LEU A 81 12.79 -44.07 -27.14
C LEU A 81 13.15 -43.82 -25.68
N THR A 82 12.60 -42.76 -25.10
CA THR A 82 12.83 -42.36 -23.72
C THR A 82 11.51 -42.01 -23.05
N GLU A 83 11.41 -42.24 -21.74
CA GLU A 83 10.27 -41.77 -20.95
C GLU A 83 10.29 -40.23 -20.78
N ASP A 84 11.40 -39.58 -21.18
CA ASP A 84 11.73 -38.23 -20.75
C ASP A 84 11.42 -37.14 -21.78
N SER A 85 10.20 -36.61 -21.71
CA SER A 85 9.80 -35.35 -22.37
C SER A 85 10.49 -34.10 -21.80
N ARG A 86 11.23 -34.21 -20.69
CA ARG A 86 11.66 -33.04 -19.89
C ARG A 86 12.92 -32.37 -20.39
N ILE A 87 13.81 -32.97 -21.17
CA ILE A 87 15.07 -32.30 -21.55
C ILE A 87 14.83 -31.14 -22.53
N ALA A 88 13.98 -31.33 -23.55
CA ALA A 88 13.64 -30.27 -24.49
C ALA A 88 12.76 -29.16 -23.87
N ASP A 89 11.82 -29.56 -23.01
CA ASP A 89 10.93 -28.62 -22.33
C ASP A 89 11.63 -27.90 -21.17
N ALA A 90 12.58 -28.53 -20.48
CA ALA A 90 13.38 -27.90 -19.43
C ALA A 90 14.38 -26.90 -20.01
N GLU A 91 15.07 -27.21 -21.11
CA GLU A 91 15.98 -26.24 -21.74
C GLU A 91 15.24 -25.01 -22.28
N ARG A 92 14.02 -25.19 -22.81
CA ARG A 92 13.17 -24.07 -23.24
C ARG A 92 12.64 -23.28 -22.05
N ALA A 93 12.14 -23.96 -21.02
CA ALA A 93 11.63 -23.33 -19.81
C ALA A 93 12.74 -22.58 -19.05
N GLU A 94 13.97 -23.11 -19.02
CA GLU A 94 15.12 -22.47 -18.38
C GLU A 94 15.56 -21.22 -19.13
N LYS A 95 15.61 -21.26 -20.46
CA LYS A 95 15.90 -20.06 -21.28
C LYS A 95 14.84 -18.98 -21.13
N GLU A 96 13.56 -19.36 -21.12
CA GLU A 96 12.46 -18.42 -20.90
C GLU A 96 12.45 -17.86 -19.47
N ALA A 97 12.78 -18.67 -18.46
CA ALA A 97 12.90 -18.23 -17.08
C ALA A 97 14.10 -17.28 -16.89
N ALA A 98 15.23 -17.55 -17.54
CA ALA A 98 16.39 -16.67 -17.53
C ALA A 98 16.08 -15.32 -18.20
N ALA A 99 15.40 -15.33 -19.35
CA ALA A 99 14.97 -14.11 -20.03
C ALA A 99 13.97 -13.29 -19.19
N LYS A 100 12.99 -13.94 -18.56
CA LYS A 100 12.04 -13.28 -17.64
C LYS A 100 12.72 -12.72 -16.40
N ARG A 101 13.71 -13.43 -15.84
CA ARG A 101 14.48 -12.96 -14.69
C ARG A 101 15.34 -11.75 -15.04
N GLU A 102 15.96 -11.74 -16.21
CA GLU A 102 16.76 -10.60 -16.67
C GLU A 102 15.87 -9.39 -17.00
N ALA A 103 14.72 -9.60 -17.66
CA ALA A 103 13.73 -8.55 -17.88
C ALA A 103 13.19 -7.97 -16.57
N ALA A 104 12.90 -8.83 -15.57
CA ALA A 104 12.47 -8.39 -14.25
C ALA A 104 13.57 -7.60 -13.51
N LYS A 105 14.83 -8.02 -13.63
CA LYS A 105 15.98 -7.30 -13.06
C LYS A 105 16.16 -5.93 -13.71
N GLN A 106 16.01 -5.82 -15.03
CA GLN A 106 16.08 -4.55 -15.75
C GLN A 106 14.90 -3.64 -15.40
N ALA A 107 13.68 -4.17 -15.31
CA ALA A 107 12.51 -3.41 -14.88
C ALA A 107 12.66 -2.90 -13.44
N ALA A 108 13.19 -3.73 -12.52
CA ALA A 108 13.47 -3.32 -11.15
C ALA A 108 14.56 -2.22 -11.10
N ALA A 109 15.63 -2.35 -11.89
CA ALA A 109 16.66 -1.32 -11.99
C ALA A 109 16.12 0.01 -12.53
N GLN A 110 15.25 -0.03 -13.54
CA GLN A 110 14.58 1.16 -14.07
C GLN A 110 13.65 1.81 -13.04
N ALA A 111 12.88 1.01 -12.29
CA ALA A 111 12.01 1.53 -11.24
C ALA A 111 12.81 2.20 -10.12
N ILE A 112 13.95 1.61 -9.70
CA ILE A 112 14.85 2.22 -8.73
C ILE A 112 15.42 3.55 -9.26
N ALA A 113 15.89 3.57 -10.51
CA ALA A 113 16.41 4.80 -11.13
C ALA A 113 15.36 5.91 -11.23
N GLN A 114 14.11 5.57 -11.57
CA GLN A 114 13.00 6.52 -11.61
C GLN A 114 12.65 7.05 -10.22
N ALA A 115 12.64 6.20 -9.19
CA ALA A 115 12.39 6.61 -7.82
C ALA A 115 13.48 7.55 -7.29
N GLU A 116 14.75 7.27 -7.60
CA GLU A 116 15.87 8.14 -7.24
C GLU A 116 15.80 9.50 -7.98
N ALA A 117 15.47 9.49 -9.28
CA ALA A 117 15.29 10.71 -10.05
C ALA A 117 14.12 11.56 -9.51
N ALA A 118 13.00 10.93 -9.17
CA ALA A 118 11.85 11.60 -8.58
C ALA A 118 12.19 12.21 -7.21
N LYS A 119 12.95 11.49 -6.37
CA LYS A 119 13.44 12.01 -5.09
C LYS A 119 14.32 13.25 -5.27
N ARG A 120 15.27 13.22 -6.21
CA ARG A 120 16.15 14.38 -6.51
C ARG A 120 15.34 15.57 -7.02
N ALA A 121 14.37 15.35 -7.90
CA ALA A 121 13.50 16.40 -8.40
C ALA A 121 12.63 17.02 -7.30
N ALA A 122 12.10 16.20 -6.38
CA ALA A 122 11.34 16.68 -5.24
C ALA A 122 12.19 17.51 -4.26
N GLU A 123 13.42 17.09 -3.99
CA GLU A 123 14.37 17.82 -3.15
C GLU A 123 14.76 19.17 -3.76
N GLU A 124 15.00 19.21 -5.08
CA GLU A 124 15.26 20.47 -5.80
C GLU A 124 14.05 21.41 -5.76
N ALA A 125 12.84 20.87 -5.95
CA ALA A 125 11.60 21.64 -5.87
C ALA A 125 11.38 22.23 -4.47
N ALA A 126 11.64 21.43 -3.41
CA ALA A 126 11.57 21.90 -2.03
C ALA A 126 12.59 23.02 -1.75
N ARG A 127 13.83 22.88 -2.24
CA ARG A 127 14.86 23.92 -2.12
C ARG A 127 14.44 25.23 -2.80
N LYS A 128 13.87 25.17 -4.00
CA LYS A 128 13.36 26.35 -4.72
C LYS A 128 12.18 27.00 -3.98
N ALA A 129 11.28 26.19 -3.42
CA ALA A 129 10.15 26.68 -2.63
C ALA A 129 10.61 27.44 -1.37
N ILE A 130 11.60 26.90 -0.65
CA ILE A 130 12.19 27.56 0.53
C ILE A 130 12.84 28.89 0.13
N ALA A 131 13.67 28.90 -0.92
CA ALA A 131 14.32 30.13 -1.39
C ALA A 131 13.29 31.21 -1.81
N ASN A 132 12.20 30.82 -2.48
CA ASN A 132 11.13 31.73 -2.84
C ASN A 132 10.39 32.27 -1.61
N ALA A 133 10.12 31.43 -0.62
CA ALA A 133 9.49 31.85 0.63
C ALA A 133 10.37 32.84 1.41
N GLU A 134 11.68 32.60 1.47
CA GLU A 134 12.64 33.54 2.09
C GLU A 134 12.69 34.88 1.37
N ARG A 135 12.68 34.87 0.03
CA ARG A 135 12.65 36.11 -0.76
C ARG A 135 11.38 36.92 -0.48
N LEU A 136 10.22 36.26 -0.52
CA LEU A 136 8.94 36.90 -0.21
C LEU A 136 8.90 37.47 1.21
N LYS A 137 9.48 36.76 2.18
CA LYS A 137 9.61 37.25 3.55
C LYS A 137 10.47 38.51 3.62
N ARG A 138 11.63 38.54 2.96
CA ARG A 138 12.50 39.73 2.92
C ARG A 138 11.84 40.91 2.22
N GLU A 139 11.12 40.65 1.12
CA GLU A 139 10.35 41.68 0.42
C GLU A 139 9.26 42.26 1.34
N ALA A 140 8.52 41.41 2.07
CA ALA A 140 7.52 41.85 3.03
C ALA A 140 8.12 42.66 4.20
N GLU A 141 9.26 42.24 4.74
CA GLU A 141 10.00 42.96 5.78
C GLU A 141 10.49 44.33 5.29
N ALA A 142 11.00 44.42 4.05
CA ALA A 142 11.43 45.68 3.44
C ALA A 142 10.26 46.65 3.23
N VAL A 143 9.10 46.13 2.78
CA VAL A 143 7.87 46.93 2.64
C VAL A 143 7.40 47.45 4.00
N ALA A 144 7.42 46.60 5.03
CA ALA A 144 7.05 47.01 6.39
C ALA A 144 8.00 48.08 6.96
N ALA A 145 9.31 47.91 6.77
CA ALA A 145 10.32 48.87 7.21
C ALA A 145 10.15 50.23 6.51
N LYS A 146 9.88 50.23 5.20
CA LYS A 146 9.59 51.46 4.45
C LYS A 146 8.34 52.16 4.97
N ALA A 147 7.26 51.42 5.25
CA ALA A 147 6.02 51.99 5.78
C ALA A 147 6.23 52.65 7.16
N ILE A 148 7.04 52.03 8.03
CA ILE A 148 7.41 52.61 9.32
C ILE A 148 8.21 53.90 9.12
N ALA A 149 9.23 53.89 8.25
CA ALA A 149 10.04 55.08 7.97
C ALA A 149 9.19 56.25 7.39
N ASP A 150 8.28 55.95 6.47
CA ASP A 150 7.36 56.93 5.88
C ASP A 150 6.42 57.52 6.96
N ALA A 151 5.93 56.69 7.89
CA ALA A 151 5.08 57.13 9.00
C ALA A 151 5.84 58.03 10.00
N GLU A 152 7.09 57.69 10.32
CA GLU A 152 7.95 58.51 11.17
C GLU A 152 8.29 59.86 10.53
N ALA A 153 8.59 59.86 9.22
CA ALA A 153 8.83 61.09 8.47
C ALA A 153 7.59 61.99 8.46
N ALA A 154 6.40 61.41 8.27
CA ALA A 154 5.15 62.12 8.37
C ALA A 154 4.93 62.70 9.77
N SER A 155 5.22 61.94 10.84
CA SER A 155 5.13 62.45 12.21
C SER A 155 6.06 63.64 12.44
N LYS A 156 7.34 63.52 12.06
CA LYS A 156 8.32 64.62 12.20
C LYS A 156 7.91 65.86 11.42
N SER A 157 7.31 65.70 10.24
CA SER A 157 6.81 66.82 9.45
C SER A 157 5.66 67.55 10.14
N LYS A 158 4.74 66.82 10.77
CA LYS A 158 3.64 67.38 11.57
C LYS A 158 4.16 68.14 12.78
N ASP A 159 5.13 67.57 13.50
CA ASP A 159 5.75 68.23 14.65
C ASP A 159 6.47 69.53 14.26
N ALA A 160 7.19 69.52 13.13
CA ALA A 160 7.84 70.70 12.59
C ALA A 160 6.83 71.79 12.18
N ALA A 161 5.71 71.40 11.55
CA ALA A 161 4.63 72.32 11.21
C ALA A 161 3.97 72.92 12.46
N ALA A 162 3.70 72.11 13.48
CA ALA A 162 3.15 72.57 14.75
C ALA A 162 4.07 73.57 15.48
N ARG A 163 5.39 73.32 15.47
CA ARG A 163 6.37 74.25 16.04
C ARG A 163 6.42 75.59 15.30
N ARG A 164 6.35 75.58 13.96
CA ARG A 164 6.28 76.82 13.17
C ARG A 164 5.02 77.61 13.47
N ALA A 165 3.85 76.96 13.47
CA ALA A 165 2.59 77.61 13.82
C ALA A 165 2.64 78.24 15.22
N LEU A 166 3.23 77.55 16.21
CA LEU A 166 3.40 78.11 17.56
C LEU A 166 4.31 79.35 17.56
N ALA A 167 5.43 79.31 16.83
CA ALA A 167 6.32 80.45 16.69
C ALA A 167 5.61 81.66 16.05
N ASP A 168 4.84 81.42 14.97
CA ASP A 168 4.06 82.45 14.29
C ASP A 168 3.00 83.05 15.22
N THR A 169 2.32 82.22 16.04
CA THR A 169 1.35 82.73 17.03
C THR A 169 2.00 83.56 18.13
N GLU A 170 3.20 83.18 18.58
CA GLU A 170 3.95 83.93 19.59
C GLU A 170 4.51 85.25 19.03
N GLU A 171 4.96 85.25 17.78
CA GLU A 171 5.34 86.47 17.06
C GLU A 171 4.14 87.41 16.90
N THR A 172 2.99 86.88 16.50
CA THR A 172 1.73 87.64 16.41
C THR A 172 1.35 88.22 17.76
N ARG A 173 1.44 87.43 18.85
CA ARG A 173 1.16 87.88 20.22
C ARG A 173 2.08 89.03 20.62
N ARG A 174 3.38 88.93 20.35
CA ARG A 174 4.36 89.98 20.62
C ARG A 174 4.07 91.25 19.81
N ALA A 175 3.74 91.11 18.53
CA ALA A 175 3.38 92.24 17.67
C ALA A 175 2.11 92.97 18.16
N VAL A 176 1.08 92.23 18.59
CA VAL A 176 -0.14 92.80 19.20
C VAL A 176 0.17 93.48 20.52
N GLU A 177 0.98 92.87 21.39
CA GLU A 177 1.39 93.48 22.67
C GLU A 177 2.17 94.78 22.44
N GLU A 178 3.04 94.82 21.43
CA GLU A 178 3.78 96.01 21.03
C GLU A 178 2.87 97.08 20.41
N ALA A 179 1.92 96.71 19.55
CA ALA A 179 0.90 97.61 19.00
C ALA A 179 0.04 98.23 20.11
N ASN A 180 -0.37 97.44 21.10
CA ASN A 180 -1.08 97.93 22.28
C ASN A 180 -0.22 98.88 23.13
N LYS A 181 1.09 98.61 23.28
CA LYS A 181 2.03 99.54 23.92
C LYS A 181 2.19 100.85 23.14
N ARG A 182 2.15 100.81 21.81
CA ARG A 182 2.15 102.02 20.96
C ARG A 182 0.84 102.80 21.11
N ALA A 183 -0.31 102.12 21.15
CA ALA A 183 -1.61 102.75 21.39
C ALA A 183 -1.73 103.41 22.77
N ALA A 184 -1.05 102.88 23.79
CA ALA A 184 -0.99 103.46 25.14
C ALA A 184 -0.06 104.69 25.25
N ARG A 185 0.82 104.93 24.27
CA ARG A 185 1.66 106.13 24.15
C ARG A 185 1.02 107.07 23.12
N GLY A 186 0.03 107.86 23.56
CA GLY A 186 -0.85 108.62 22.68
C GLY A 186 -0.16 109.57 21.67
N GLY A 187 -0.78 109.71 20.51
CA GLY A 187 -0.55 110.73 19.47
C GLY A 187 -1.30 110.41 18.17
N ASP A 188 -2.20 111.29 17.74
CA ASP A 188 -3.22 111.16 16.68
C ASP A 188 -2.76 110.65 15.29
N LEU A 189 -3.64 109.89 14.60
CA LEU A 189 -4.14 110.02 13.20
C LEU A 189 -4.37 108.71 12.41
N ALA A 190 -5.62 108.57 11.90
CA ALA A 190 -6.11 108.05 10.61
C ALA A 190 -5.73 106.64 10.03
N SER A 191 -6.77 105.78 9.96
CA SER A 191 -7.22 104.81 8.92
C SER A 191 -6.25 104.10 7.95
N THR A 192 -6.38 102.76 7.85
CA THR A 192 -6.91 102.01 6.66
C THR A 192 -7.05 100.50 6.98
N PRO A 193 -7.97 99.75 6.32
CA PRO A 193 -8.29 98.37 6.67
C PRO A 193 -7.45 97.35 5.87
N ILE A 194 -7.05 96.24 6.50
CA ILE A 194 -6.51 95.08 5.78
C ILE A 194 -7.24 93.82 6.24
N GLU A 195 -7.75 93.12 5.24
CA GLU A 195 -8.69 92.01 5.23
C GLU A 195 -8.23 90.80 6.05
N SER A 196 -9.20 90.15 6.70
CA SER A 196 -9.06 88.78 7.16
C SER A 196 -9.42 87.84 6.01
N THR A 197 -8.43 87.04 5.61
CA THR A 197 -8.70 85.77 4.94
C THR A 197 -7.69 84.77 5.47
N THR A 198 -8.13 83.81 6.29
CA THR A 198 -7.92 82.36 6.09
C THR A 198 -8.50 81.55 7.27
N PRO A 199 -9.12 80.38 7.03
CA PRO A 199 -10.16 79.82 7.88
C PRO A 199 -9.72 79.08 9.15
N SER A 200 -10.61 79.14 10.14
CA SER A 200 -10.75 78.23 11.27
C SER A 200 -11.01 76.79 10.78
N TYR A 201 -10.20 75.84 11.22
CA TYR A 201 -10.58 74.43 11.28
C TYR A 201 -10.38 73.93 12.70
N GLY A 202 -11.50 73.60 13.34
CA GLY A 202 -11.56 73.07 14.69
C GLY A 202 -10.87 71.71 14.78
N SER A 203 -9.99 71.60 15.78
CA SER A 203 -9.51 70.33 16.30
C SER A 203 -10.26 70.05 17.60
N SER A 204 -10.91 68.89 17.67
CA SER A 204 -11.34 68.30 18.93
C SER A 204 -10.90 66.85 18.93
N SER A 205 -9.78 66.64 19.62
CA SER A 205 -9.27 65.36 20.07
C SER A 205 -10.09 64.89 21.27
N LYS A 206 -10.38 63.58 21.34
CA LYS A 206 -10.47 62.89 22.62
C LYS A 206 -9.84 61.49 22.57
N ASN A 207 -8.56 61.52 22.91
CA ASN A 207 -7.75 60.53 23.62
C ASN A 207 -8.53 59.45 24.42
N THR A 208 -8.18 58.15 24.27
CA THR A 208 -7.76 57.30 25.41
C THR A 208 -7.10 55.97 24.99
N SER A 209 -5.82 55.83 25.38
CA SER A 209 -5.07 54.66 25.86
C SER A 209 -5.20 53.26 25.23
N THR A 210 -4.08 52.86 24.62
CA THR A 210 -3.34 51.59 24.63
C THR A 210 -3.59 50.63 25.81
N ALA A 211 -3.81 49.35 25.52
CA ALA A 211 -2.87 48.24 25.78
C ALA A 211 -3.59 46.88 25.77
N SER A 212 -3.24 46.10 24.75
CA SER A 212 -3.48 44.68 24.60
C SER A 212 -2.82 43.89 25.73
N ASN A 213 -3.58 43.01 26.38
CA ASN A 213 -3.01 41.83 27.05
C ASN A 213 -3.89 40.60 26.80
N THR A 214 -3.28 39.67 26.08
CA THR A 214 -3.66 38.28 25.88
C THR A 214 -3.73 37.52 27.20
N SER A 215 -4.89 36.93 27.50
CA SER A 215 -5.02 35.86 28.49
C SER A 215 -5.80 34.69 27.87
N SER A 216 -5.08 33.60 27.69
CA SER A 216 -5.53 32.29 27.22
C SER A 216 -6.68 31.74 28.10
N PRO A 217 -7.80 31.24 27.53
CA PRO A 217 -8.77 30.48 28.29
C PRO A 217 -8.22 29.08 28.56
N ARG A 218 -8.08 28.79 29.85
CA ARG A 218 -7.80 27.50 30.46
C ARG A 218 -8.77 26.46 29.90
N SER A 219 -8.31 25.56 29.04
CA SER A 219 -9.11 24.40 28.64
C SER A 219 -9.27 23.50 29.85
N THR A 220 -10.49 23.44 30.38
CA THR A 220 -10.93 22.31 31.16
C THR A 220 -10.86 21.09 30.23
N SER A 221 -9.87 20.23 30.46
CA SER A 221 -9.87 18.89 29.87
C SER A 221 -11.10 18.17 30.43
N ILE A 222 -12.15 18.12 29.61
CA ILE A 222 -13.16 17.09 29.74
C ILE A 222 -12.40 15.79 29.49
N GLU A 223 -11.97 15.11 30.55
CA GLU A 223 -11.67 13.68 30.49
C GLU A 223 -13.00 13.00 30.13
N VAL A 224 -13.25 12.91 28.82
CA VAL A 224 -14.08 11.85 28.30
C VAL A 224 -13.25 10.61 28.58
N SER A 225 -13.54 9.93 29.69
CA SER A 225 -13.26 8.50 29.82
C SER A 225 -13.92 7.88 28.59
N ARG A 226 -13.15 7.72 27.52
CA ARG A 226 -13.54 6.84 26.44
C ARG A 226 -13.40 5.48 27.08
N GLU A 227 -14.47 4.98 27.67
CA GLU A 227 -14.61 3.57 27.98
C GLU A 227 -14.03 2.83 26.77
N ASP A 228 -12.85 2.22 26.95
CA ASP A 228 -12.23 1.44 25.90
C ASP A 228 -13.28 0.38 25.57
N LYS A 229 -13.81 0.41 24.34
CA LYS A 229 -14.88 -0.48 23.87
C LYS A 229 -14.54 -1.95 24.14
N TYR A 230 -13.25 -2.26 24.29
CA TYR A 230 -12.71 -3.59 24.53
C TYR A 230 -12.10 -3.76 25.94
N SER A 231 -12.40 -2.85 26.87
CA SER A 231 -11.94 -2.89 28.28
C SER A 231 -12.31 -4.18 29.00
N SER A 232 -13.48 -4.75 28.68
CA SER A 232 -13.95 -6.03 29.23
C SER A 232 -13.48 -7.26 28.46
N TRP A 233 -12.78 -7.09 27.33
CA TRP A 233 -12.31 -8.20 26.50
C TRP A 233 -10.92 -8.66 26.96
N GLU A 234 -10.73 -9.98 27.02
CA GLU A 234 -9.49 -10.58 27.47
C GLU A 234 -8.44 -10.53 26.35
N LYS A 235 -7.27 -9.96 26.63
CA LYS A 235 -6.14 -10.00 25.70
C LYS A 235 -5.56 -11.41 25.64
N LYS A 236 -5.43 -11.96 24.44
CA LYS A 236 -4.79 -13.26 24.21
C LYS A 236 -3.56 -13.09 23.33
N THR A 237 -2.52 -13.88 23.63
CA THR A 237 -1.31 -13.95 22.81
C THR A 237 -1.14 -15.38 22.32
N TYR A 238 -0.93 -15.53 21.01
CA TYR A 238 -0.75 -16.82 20.37
C TYR A 238 0.60 -16.87 19.65
N LYS A 239 1.16 -18.08 19.57
CA LYS A 239 2.26 -18.37 18.65
C LYS A 239 1.68 -18.55 17.24
N SER A 240 2.47 -18.19 16.23
CA SER A 240 2.14 -18.46 14.83
C SER A 240 1.83 -19.94 14.63
N GLY A 241 0.72 -20.24 13.94
CA GLY A 241 0.20 -21.59 13.73
C GLY A 241 -0.90 -22.02 14.71
N ALA A 242 -1.08 -21.32 15.84
CA ALA A 242 -2.10 -21.69 16.82
C ALA A 242 -3.52 -21.33 16.34
N THR A 243 -4.52 -22.09 16.79
CA THR A 243 -5.93 -21.73 16.65
C THR A 243 -6.36 -20.90 17.88
N PRO A 244 -6.87 -19.67 17.69
CA PRO A 244 -7.37 -18.87 18.80
C PRO A 244 -8.51 -19.57 19.54
N THR A 245 -8.60 -19.37 20.85
CA THR A 245 -9.53 -20.09 21.73
C THR A 245 -10.98 -19.66 21.55
N SER A 246 -11.19 -18.52 20.88
CA SER A 246 -12.48 -18.02 20.43
C SER A 246 -13.16 -18.96 19.43
N PHE A 247 -12.39 -19.76 18.70
CA PHE A 247 -12.93 -20.73 17.76
C PHE A 247 -12.94 -22.11 18.41
N ASN A 248 -14.11 -22.60 18.83
CA ASN A 248 -14.28 -23.98 19.29
C ASN A 248 -14.22 -24.93 18.08
N PHE A 249 -13.03 -25.04 17.49
CA PHE A 249 -12.81 -25.56 16.16
C PHE A 249 -11.81 -26.71 16.17
N LYS A 250 -12.12 -27.80 15.46
CA LYS A 250 -11.22 -28.93 15.23
C LYS A 250 -10.79 -28.94 13.77
N GLY A 251 -9.50 -28.73 13.52
CA GLY A 251 -8.95 -28.76 12.16
C GLY A 251 -9.10 -30.12 11.49
N LYS A 252 -9.47 -30.13 10.21
CA LYS A 252 -9.50 -31.32 9.35
C LYS A 252 -8.23 -31.50 8.50
N PHE A 253 -7.49 -32.59 8.66
CA PHE A 253 -6.21 -32.81 7.98
C PHE A 253 -6.31 -34.04 7.07
N ASP A 254 -5.66 -33.98 5.90
CA ASP A 254 -5.41 -35.17 5.08
C ASP A 254 -3.90 -35.43 4.98
N TYR A 255 -3.42 -36.32 5.85
CA TYR A 255 -1.99 -36.64 5.96
C TYR A 255 -1.44 -37.46 4.79
N LYS A 256 -2.28 -37.89 3.85
CA LYS A 256 -1.82 -38.52 2.59
C LYS A 256 -1.37 -37.48 1.57
N LEU A 257 -1.79 -36.22 1.74
CA LEU A 257 -1.45 -35.11 0.87
C LEU A 257 -0.33 -34.29 1.50
N ASP A 258 0.83 -34.26 0.83
CA ASP A 258 1.92 -33.34 1.17
C ASP A 258 1.73 -32.00 0.43
N ASN A 259 0.66 -31.30 0.77
CA ASN A 259 0.40 -29.93 0.32
C ASN A 259 0.52 -28.92 1.45
N TYR A 260 0.64 -27.65 1.07
CA TYR A 260 0.62 -26.54 2.00
C TYR A 260 0.05 -25.25 1.42
N LEU A 261 -0.46 -24.41 2.32
CA LEU A 261 -0.59 -22.97 2.13
C LEU A 261 0.48 -22.28 2.98
N LYS A 262 1.44 -21.60 2.34
CA LYS A 262 2.48 -20.81 2.99
C LYS A 262 2.02 -19.36 3.05
N ILE A 263 1.90 -18.81 4.25
CA ILE A 263 1.46 -17.44 4.48
C ILE A 263 2.63 -16.65 5.08
N LYS A 264 3.07 -15.60 4.40
CA LYS A 264 4.07 -14.65 4.90
C LYS A 264 3.35 -13.38 5.35
N VAL A 265 3.56 -12.98 6.59
CA VAL A 265 2.92 -11.79 7.19
C VAL A 265 3.95 -10.67 7.32
N GLY A 266 3.57 -9.46 6.90
CA GLY A 266 4.36 -8.24 7.00
C GLY A 266 4.60 -7.80 8.44
N LYS A 267 5.48 -6.82 8.64
CA LYS A 267 5.92 -6.40 9.98
C LYS A 267 4.90 -5.56 10.76
N ASN A 268 3.91 -4.98 10.08
CA ASN A 268 3.01 -3.99 10.66
C ASN A 268 1.66 -4.57 11.15
N THR A 269 1.43 -5.87 10.98
CA THR A 269 0.15 -6.50 11.31
C THR A 269 0.33 -7.93 11.76
N GLU A 270 -0.51 -8.37 12.68
CA GLU A 270 -0.79 -9.78 12.92
C GLU A 270 -2.06 -10.17 12.15
N VAL A 271 -2.30 -11.47 11.97
CA VAL A 271 -3.48 -11.94 11.28
C VAL A 271 -4.10 -13.17 11.94
N VAL A 272 -5.42 -13.29 11.80
CA VAL A 272 -6.16 -14.55 12.01
C VAL A 272 -6.79 -14.95 10.69
N VAL A 273 -6.40 -16.10 10.17
CA VAL A 273 -6.87 -16.63 8.90
C VAL A 273 -7.83 -17.78 9.17
N LYS A 274 -9.08 -17.67 8.71
CA LYS A 274 -10.05 -18.75 8.59
C LYS A 274 -10.04 -19.25 7.14
N MET A 275 -9.89 -20.55 6.95
CA MET A 275 -9.90 -21.19 5.62
C MET A 275 -11.15 -22.06 5.50
N TYR A 276 -12.02 -21.70 4.57
CA TYR A 276 -13.29 -22.38 4.31
C TYR A 276 -13.18 -23.21 3.04
N LYS A 277 -13.57 -24.49 3.11
CA LYS A 277 -13.80 -25.34 1.95
C LYS A 277 -15.15 -24.97 1.36
N MET A 278 -15.16 -24.70 0.07
CA MET A 278 -16.36 -24.35 -0.68
C MET A 278 -17.26 -25.57 -0.85
N GLY A 279 -18.53 -25.39 -0.52
CA GLY A 279 -19.58 -26.36 -0.78
C GLY A 279 -20.31 -26.11 -2.11
N LYS A 280 -21.44 -26.78 -2.32
CA LYS A 280 -22.29 -26.54 -3.51
C LYS A 280 -23.01 -25.19 -3.40
N THR A 281 -23.36 -24.81 -2.17
CA THR A 281 -23.96 -23.53 -1.82
C THR A 281 -23.19 -22.89 -0.66
N LYS A 282 -23.40 -21.60 -0.41
CA LYS A 282 -22.77 -20.91 0.73
C LYS A 282 -23.12 -21.51 2.09
N ALA A 283 -24.26 -22.19 2.21
CA ALA A 283 -24.66 -22.87 3.44
C ALA A 283 -23.89 -24.19 3.66
N ASP A 284 -23.30 -24.72 2.59
CA ASP A 284 -22.48 -25.95 2.62
C ASP A 284 -20.99 -25.66 2.81
N ASP A 285 -20.60 -24.38 2.85
CA ASP A 285 -19.22 -23.97 3.09
C ASP A 285 -18.77 -24.42 4.48
N GLU A 286 -17.58 -25.01 4.56
CA GLU A 286 -17.10 -25.63 5.78
C GLU A 286 -15.78 -25.00 6.24
N LEU A 287 -15.73 -24.54 7.49
CA LEU A 287 -14.48 -24.11 8.10
C LEU A 287 -13.52 -25.30 8.28
N VAL A 288 -12.30 -25.20 7.74
CA VAL A 288 -11.30 -26.28 7.75
C VAL A 288 -10.05 -25.94 8.56
N ARG A 289 -9.66 -24.67 8.61
CA ARG A 289 -8.55 -24.18 9.44
C ARG A 289 -8.86 -22.81 10.03
N VAL A 290 -8.38 -22.60 11.25
CA VAL A 290 -8.22 -21.26 11.82
C VAL A 290 -6.80 -21.13 12.35
N THR A 291 -6.09 -20.09 11.93
CA THR A 291 -4.66 -19.94 12.23
C THR A 291 -4.32 -18.50 12.55
N TYR A 292 -3.75 -18.29 13.74
CA TYR A 292 -3.11 -17.05 14.15
C TYR A 292 -1.69 -16.99 13.57
N ILE A 293 -1.28 -15.84 13.05
CA ILE A 293 0.06 -15.62 12.53
C ILE A 293 0.56 -14.25 12.98
N ASN A 294 1.72 -14.24 13.65
CA ASN A 294 2.32 -13.01 14.16
C ASN A 294 2.96 -12.18 13.03
N SER A 295 3.21 -10.90 13.31
CA SER A 295 3.91 -9.99 12.41
C SER A 295 5.29 -10.51 12.03
N ASN A 296 5.71 -10.26 10.79
CA ASN A 296 7.04 -10.60 10.27
C ASN A 296 7.38 -12.11 10.35
N THR A 297 6.38 -12.99 10.31
CA THR A 297 6.60 -14.44 10.30
C THR A 297 6.13 -15.09 9.01
N THR A 298 6.50 -16.35 8.83
CA THR A 298 5.99 -17.20 7.75
C THR A 298 5.42 -18.46 8.38
N GLN A 299 4.15 -18.75 8.12
CA GLN A 299 3.46 -19.93 8.62
C GLN A 299 3.09 -20.86 7.47
N PHE A 300 3.25 -22.16 7.68
CA PHE A 300 2.74 -23.19 6.77
C PHE A 300 1.50 -23.82 7.39
N ILE A 301 0.41 -23.86 6.62
CA ILE A 301 -0.77 -24.67 6.90
C ILE A 301 -0.66 -25.90 6.00
N ARG A 302 -0.44 -27.08 6.59
CA ARG A 302 -0.12 -28.32 5.85
C ARG A 302 -1.29 -29.29 5.84
N ASN A 303 -1.21 -30.28 4.94
CA ASN A 303 -2.12 -31.44 4.88
C ASN A 303 -3.57 -30.99 4.75
N ILE A 304 -3.80 -30.10 3.79
CA ILE A 304 -5.09 -29.52 3.47
C ILE A 304 -5.86 -30.55 2.62
N PRO A 305 -7.06 -30.98 3.05
CA PRO A 305 -7.87 -31.90 2.26
C PRO A 305 -8.15 -31.35 0.85
N GLU A 306 -8.47 -32.23 -0.09
CA GLU A 306 -8.88 -31.80 -1.43
C GLU A 306 -10.14 -30.94 -1.38
N GLY A 307 -10.21 -29.94 -2.26
CA GLY A 307 -11.33 -29.05 -2.40
C GLY A 307 -10.94 -27.68 -2.94
N GLU A 308 -11.94 -26.84 -3.14
CA GLU A 308 -11.76 -25.42 -3.43
C GLU A 308 -11.98 -24.63 -2.16
N TYR A 309 -11.17 -23.58 -1.94
CA TYR A 309 -11.15 -22.86 -0.68
C TYR A 309 -11.10 -21.35 -0.88
N PHE A 310 -11.77 -20.63 0.01
CA PHE A 310 -11.58 -19.19 0.20
C PHE A 310 -11.14 -18.90 1.64
N LEU A 311 -10.59 -17.71 1.85
CA LEU A 311 -10.11 -17.27 3.15
C LEU A 311 -10.99 -16.12 3.68
N LYS A 312 -11.28 -16.15 4.97
CA LYS A 312 -11.62 -14.93 5.73
C LYS A 312 -10.43 -14.56 6.59
N ILE A 313 -10.02 -13.29 6.56
CA ILE A 313 -8.79 -12.83 7.21
C ILE A 313 -9.13 -11.62 8.07
N ALA A 314 -8.77 -11.70 9.35
CA ALA A 314 -8.71 -10.53 10.22
C ALA A 314 -7.26 -10.07 10.30
N TYR A 315 -7.03 -8.78 10.14
CA TYR A 315 -5.74 -8.12 10.31
C TYR A 315 -5.83 -7.16 11.50
N GLY A 316 -4.70 -6.93 12.15
CA GLY A 316 -4.58 -5.88 13.16
C GLY A 316 -3.52 -6.20 14.20
N ILE A 317 -3.59 -5.50 15.33
CA ILE A 317 -2.70 -5.67 16.48
C ILE A 317 -3.56 -5.74 17.74
N ASP A 318 -3.07 -6.44 18.77
CA ASP A 318 -3.74 -6.63 20.07
C ASP A 318 -5.02 -7.45 19.96
N TRP A 319 -4.85 -8.76 19.69
CA TRP A 319 -5.96 -9.71 19.63
C TRP A 319 -6.61 -9.89 21.01
N ARG A 320 -7.94 -9.76 21.04
CA ARG A 320 -8.75 -9.93 22.23
C ARG A 320 -9.94 -10.81 21.97
N GLU A 321 -10.36 -11.51 23.01
CA GLU A 321 -11.48 -12.44 22.97
C GLU A 321 -12.51 -12.08 24.05
N THR A 322 -13.78 -12.37 23.76
CA THR A 322 -14.88 -12.24 24.73
C THR A 322 -15.93 -13.33 24.51
N ILE A 323 -16.90 -13.41 25.41
CA ILE A 323 -18.06 -14.29 25.31
C ILE A 323 -19.31 -13.41 25.37
N VAL A 324 -20.16 -13.51 24.35
CA VAL A 324 -21.48 -12.86 24.30
C VAL A 324 -22.50 -13.94 23.98
N ASP A 325 -23.50 -14.10 24.86
CA ASP A 325 -24.56 -15.11 24.72
C ASP A 325 -24.05 -16.54 24.49
N GLY A 326 -22.96 -16.91 25.20
CA GLY A 326 -22.32 -18.22 25.09
C GLY A 326 -21.50 -18.44 23.81
N LYS A 327 -21.55 -17.50 22.85
CA LYS A 327 -20.71 -17.51 21.65
C LYS A 327 -19.43 -16.73 21.92
N LYS A 328 -18.30 -17.32 21.55
CA LYS A 328 -16.99 -16.68 21.66
C LYS A 328 -16.73 -15.79 20.45
N TYR A 329 -16.13 -14.63 20.70
CA TYR A 329 -15.76 -13.65 19.68
C TYR A 329 -14.28 -13.30 19.81
N GLY A 330 -13.66 -13.00 18.68
CA GLY A 330 -12.28 -12.53 18.61
C GLY A 330 -12.13 -11.31 17.70
N THR A 331 -11.32 -10.35 18.12
CA THR A 331 -11.07 -9.11 17.37
C THR A 331 -9.66 -8.60 17.64
N PHE A 332 -9.04 -7.98 16.64
CA PHE A 332 -7.97 -7.02 16.91
C PHE A 332 -8.58 -5.72 17.40
N THR A 333 -7.95 -5.05 18.36
CA THR A 333 -8.45 -3.77 18.90
C THR A 333 -7.74 -2.56 18.30
N LYS A 334 -6.59 -2.78 17.66
CA LYS A 334 -5.84 -1.75 16.95
C LYS A 334 -5.77 -2.11 15.49
N ASN A 335 -6.09 -1.15 14.63
CA ASN A 335 -5.87 -1.28 13.20
C ASN A 335 -6.59 -2.50 12.60
N ALA A 336 -7.77 -2.82 13.13
CA ALA A 336 -8.52 -3.99 12.73
C ALA A 336 -9.06 -3.81 11.31
N LEU A 337 -8.82 -4.81 10.46
CA LEU A 337 -9.35 -4.89 9.11
C LEU A 337 -9.86 -6.32 8.87
N TYR A 338 -10.93 -6.48 8.09
CA TYR A 338 -11.50 -7.79 7.78
C TYR A 338 -11.75 -7.98 6.29
N GLU A 339 -11.34 -9.14 5.79
CA GLU A 339 -11.39 -9.48 4.37
C GLU A 339 -11.97 -10.89 4.17
N GLU A 340 -12.81 -11.06 3.15
CA GLU A 340 -13.07 -12.34 2.47
C GLU A 340 -12.35 -12.33 1.12
N SER A 341 -11.49 -13.32 0.87
CA SER A 341 -10.66 -13.38 -0.34
C SER A 341 -11.52 -13.62 -1.58
N GLN A 342 -11.30 -12.86 -2.65
CA GLN A 342 -11.96 -13.12 -3.94
C GLN A 342 -11.31 -14.24 -4.76
N SER A 343 -10.07 -14.62 -4.43
CA SER A 343 -9.37 -15.72 -5.10
C SER A 343 -9.74 -17.06 -4.48
N VAL A 344 -9.92 -18.08 -5.33
CA VAL A 344 -10.17 -19.46 -4.92
C VAL A 344 -8.87 -20.27 -4.96
N LEU A 345 -8.56 -20.96 -3.87
CA LEU A 345 -7.43 -21.88 -3.75
C LEU A 345 -7.92 -23.31 -4.03
N ASN A 346 -7.50 -23.90 -5.14
CA ASN A 346 -7.95 -25.24 -5.54
C ASN A 346 -6.92 -26.32 -5.15
N PHE A 347 -7.19 -27.08 -4.08
CA PHE A 347 -6.33 -28.16 -3.58
C PHE A 347 -6.70 -29.54 -4.11
N ASN A 348 -7.58 -29.65 -5.11
CA ASN A 348 -7.91 -30.94 -5.71
C ASN A 348 -6.67 -31.53 -6.39
N THR A 349 -6.38 -32.80 -6.12
CA THR A 349 -5.27 -33.46 -6.81
C THR A 349 -5.62 -33.66 -8.27
N VAL A 350 -4.62 -33.47 -9.12
CA VAL A 350 -4.78 -33.68 -10.56
C VAL A 350 -4.00 -34.93 -10.92
N LYS A 351 -4.73 -35.98 -11.31
CA LYS A 351 -4.07 -37.16 -11.89
C LYS A 351 -3.52 -36.78 -13.25
N THR A 352 -2.21 -36.87 -13.38
CA THR A 352 -1.51 -36.65 -14.64
C THR A 352 -0.91 -37.96 -15.11
N SER A 353 -0.51 -38.01 -16.38
CA SER A 353 0.27 -39.12 -16.93
C SER A 353 1.61 -39.35 -16.22
N LYS A 354 2.10 -38.36 -15.45
CA LYS A 354 3.34 -38.42 -14.66
C LYS A 354 3.13 -38.84 -13.21
N GLY A 355 1.86 -38.99 -12.78
CA GLY A 355 1.42 -39.34 -11.42
C GLY A 355 0.49 -38.28 -10.81
N ILE A 356 0.30 -38.29 -9.49
CA ILE A 356 -0.66 -37.42 -8.79
C ILE A 356 -0.01 -36.08 -8.48
N ASN A 357 -0.51 -35.00 -9.08
CA ASN A 357 -0.17 -33.64 -8.70
C ASN A 357 -0.96 -33.26 -7.43
N VAL A 358 -0.22 -32.81 -6.41
CA VAL A 358 -0.74 -32.34 -5.12
C VAL A 358 -0.49 -30.82 -5.00
N PRO A 359 -1.50 -29.95 -5.21
CA PRO A 359 -1.29 -28.49 -5.30
C PRO A 359 -0.86 -27.85 -3.97
N SER A 360 -0.02 -26.82 -4.04
CA SER A 360 0.37 -25.98 -2.89
C SER A 360 0.42 -24.51 -3.29
N TYR A 361 0.23 -23.61 -2.32
CA TYR A 361 0.06 -22.18 -2.56
C TYR A 361 0.90 -21.31 -1.63
N ASN A 362 1.24 -20.12 -2.12
CA ASN A 362 1.94 -19.08 -1.36
C ASN A 362 1.09 -17.81 -1.32
N LEU A 363 1.01 -17.19 -0.14
CA LEU A 363 0.28 -15.96 0.12
C LEU A 363 1.17 -15.00 0.90
N ALA A 364 1.23 -13.75 0.47
CA ALA A 364 1.90 -12.67 1.18
C ALA A 364 0.85 -11.66 1.64
N LEU A 365 0.82 -11.39 2.94
CA LEU A 365 -0.13 -10.50 3.60
C LEU A 365 0.67 -9.35 4.22
N ASP A 366 0.55 -8.13 3.71
CA ASP A 366 1.27 -6.97 4.24
C ASP A 366 0.34 -5.75 4.31
N LEU A 367 0.32 -5.07 5.46
CA LEU A 367 -0.36 -3.78 5.60
C LEU A 367 0.68 -2.66 5.54
N THR A 368 0.58 -1.83 4.51
CA THR A 368 1.41 -0.63 4.36
C THR A 368 0.91 0.48 5.30
N SER A 369 1.82 1.33 5.78
CA SER A 369 1.58 2.29 6.87
C SER A 369 0.53 3.39 6.58
N GLY A 370 -0.03 3.46 5.36
CA GLY A 370 -1.04 4.44 4.95
C GLY A 370 -2.49 3.96 5.10
N GLY A 371 -2.73 2.72 5.54
CA GLY A 371 -4.06 2.08 5.51
C GLY A 371 -4.96 2.27 6.74
N TYR A 372 -4.59 3.11 7.71
CA TYR A 372 -5.41 3.29 8.92
C TYR A 372 -6.38 4.45 8.79
N THR A 373 -7.39 4.31 7.92
CA THR A 373 -8.57 5.20 7.97
C THR A 373 -9.67 4.50 8.74
N ASN A 374 -9.91 4.96 9.97
CA ASN A 374 -11.02 4.51 10.80
C ASN A 374 -12.35 4.57 10.01
N GLY A 375 -12.95 3.41 9.74
CA GLY A 375 -14.41 3.28 9.67
C GLY A 375 -15.12 3.56 8.34
N GLY A 376 -14.45 3.59 7.19
CA GLY A 376 -15.16 3.66 5.91
C GLY A 376 -14.30 3.19 4.74
N ASP A 377 -14.82 2.25 3.96
CA ASP A 377 -14.30 1.80 2.65
C ASP A 377 -13.07 0.87 2.57
N GLN A 378 -12.46 0.40 3.67
CA GLN A 378 -11.31 -0.54 3.59
C GLN A 378 -11.66 -2.02 3.85
N ASP A 379 -12.73 -2.29 4.60
CA ASP A 379 -13.21 -3.65 4.89
C ASP A 379 -14.16 -4.13 3.78
N ASN A 380 -14.00 -5.37 3.29
CA ASN A 380 -15.00 -5.98 2.41
C ASN A 380 -16.01 -6.87 3.17
N ILE A 381 -15.72 -7.21 4.44
CA ILE A 381 -16.64 -7.87 5.38
C ILE A 381 -16.55 -7.21 6.75
N THR A 382 -17.59 -7.34 7.58
CA THR A 382 -17.57 -6.80 8.95
C THR A 382 -16.90 -7.75 9.96
N ALA A 383 -16.47 -7.22 11.11
CA ALA A 383 -15.99 -8.04 12.23
C ALA A 383 -17.01 -9.10 12.68
N ASN A 384 -18.31 -8.77 12.63
CA ASN A 384 -19.39 -9.72 12.91
C ASN A 384 -19.39 -10.84 11.86
N LYS A 385 -19.30 -10.50 10.58
CA LYS A 385 -19.28 -11.48 9.49
C LYS A 385 -18.06 -12.40 9.52
N PHE A 386 -16.93 -11.91 10.02
CA PHE A 386 -15.74 -12.72 10.27
C PHE A 386 -15.95 -13.73 11.42
N ASN A 387 -16.66 -13.32 12.48
CA ASN A 387 -16.96 -14.16 13.66
C ASN A 387 -18.23 -15.02 13.50
N GLU A 388 -18.96 -14.90 12.38
CA GLU A 388 -19.94 -15.88 11.94
C GLU A 388 -19.23 -17.13 11.41
N ASP A 389 -19.64 -18.30 11.91
CA ASP A 389 -19.16 -19.59 11.45
C ASP A 389 -20.12 -20.15 10.40
#